data_AF-A0A845A711-F1
#
_entry.id   AF-A0A845A711-F1
#
_cell.length_a   1.000
_cell.length_b   1.000
_cell.length_c   1.000
_cell.angle_alpha   90.00
_cell.angle_beta   90.00
_cell.angle_gamma   90.00
#
_symmetry.space_group_name_H-M   'P 1'
#
loop_
_entity.id
_entity.type
_entity.pdbx_description
1 polymer ?
#
loop_
_entity_poly.entity_id
_entity_poly.type
_entity_poly.pdbx_seq_one_letter_code
_entity_poly.pdbx_strand_id
1 'polypeptide(L)'
;MSYVEFRMRAIMDAIEKIAEAGDVCPTNRELGDLCTPEPIPDVGNLLPRMRAAGWITVKHRGGKRIITIVETGQKTADPWLDTSGGVGAQAGLDDASNNPFEKYAEAENRKVKRDPCFACGIPFHKHDELGCRRWRAMG
;
A
#
# COMPACT_ATOMS: atom_id res chain seq x y z
N MET A 1 4.81 -29.56 2.71
CA MET A 1 4.93 -28.09 2.77
C MET A 1 3.86 -27.50 1.89
N SER A 2 2.90 -26.79 2.47
CA SER A 2 1.83 -26.15 1.71
C SER A 2 2.38 -24.97 0.89
N TYR A 3 1.67 -24.57 -0.16
CA TYR A 3 2.04 -23.39 -0.95
C TYR A 3 2.10 -22.10 -0.09
N VAL A 4 1.25 -22.02 0.93
CA VAL A 4 1.22 -20.92 1.89
C VAL A 4 2.48 -20.90 2.75
N GLU A 5 2.90 -22.06 3.27
CA GLU A 5 4.15 -22.18 4.04
C GLU A 5 5.37 -21.83 3.21
N PHE A 6 5.42 -22.26 1.94
CA PHE A 6 6.49 -21.91 1.01
C PHE A 6 6.62 -20.39 0.84
N ARG A 7 5.50 -19.68 0.63
CA ARG A 7 5.47 -18.22 0.52
C ARG A 7 5.86 -17.52 1.82
N MET A 8 5.41 -18.01 2.97
CA MET A 8 5.81 -17.45 4.27
C MET A 8 7.30 -17.59 4.50
N ARG A 9 7.91 -18.70 4.06
CA ARG A 9 9.35 -18.92 4.15
C ARG A 9 10.13 -17.97 3.25
N ALA A 10 9.69 -17.77 2.01
CA ALA A 10 10.30 -16.77 1.12
C ALA A 10 10.26 -15.34 1.71
N ILE A 11 9.15 -14.96 2.35
CA ILE A 11 9.03 -13.68 3.07
C ILE A 11 9.98 -13.63 4.27
N MET A 12 10.11 -14.72 5.01
CA MET A 12 11.03 -14.82 6.15
C MET A 12 12.48 -14.60 5.70
N ASP A 13 12.91 -15.32 4.66
CA ASP A 13 14.26 -15.21 4.10
C ASP A 13 14.54 -13.77 3.61
N ALA A 14 13.54 -13.08 3.04
CA ALA A 14 13.66 -11.69 2.65
C ALA A 14 13.81 -10.75 3.86
N ILE A 15 13.02 -10.95 4.92
CA ILE A 15 13.10 -10.16 6.15
C ILE A 15 14.43 -10.37 6.86
N GLU A 16 14.95 -11.60 6.91
CA GLU A 16 16.26 -11.93 7.47
C GLU A 16 17.37 -11.14 6.78
N LYS A 17 17.40 -11.14 5.45
CA LYS A 17 18.38 -10.37 4.67
C LYS A 17 18.32 -8.87 4.95
N ILE A 18 17.12 -8.31 5.07
CA ILE A 18 16.92 -6.88 5.38
C ILE A 18 17.36 -6.57 6.81
N ALA A 19 17.06 -7.45 7.76
CA ALA A 19 17.47 -7.30 9.15
C ALA A 19 18.99 -7.42 9.31
N GLU A 20 19.62 -8.33 8.57
CA GLU A 20 21.08 -8.50 8.50
C GLU A 20 21.77 -7.26 7.90
N ALA A 21 21.20 -6.70 6.83
CA ALA A 21 21.68 -5.44 6.24
C ALA A 21 21.49 -4.23 7.17
N GLY A 22 20.63 -4.34 8.18
CA GLY A 22 20.25 -3.22 9.03
C GLY A 22 19.39 -2.20 8.29
N ASP A 23 18.62 -2.64 7.30
CA ASP A 23 17.77 -1.77 6.50
C ASP A 23 16.37 -1.63 7.11
N VAL A 24 15.70 -0.54 6.74
CA VAL A 24 14.30 -0.29 7.14
C VAL A 24 13.40 -1.30 6.44
N CYS A 25 12.43 -1.84 7.17
CA CYS A 25 11.48 -2.78 6.59
C CYS A 25 10.68 -2.11 5.43
N PRO A 26 10.69 -2.68 4.23
CA PRO A 26 10.00 -2.12 3.06
C PRO A 26 8.48 -2.29 3.19
N THR A 27 7.74 -1.71 2.25
CA THR A 27 6.28 -1.84 2.16
C THR A 27 5.84 -3.28 1.83
N ASN A 28 4.54 -3.58 1.97
CA ASN A 28 4.01 -4.91 1.59
C ASN A 28 4.28 -5.25 0.13
N ARG A 29 4.18 -4.26 -0.76
CA ARG A 29 4.38 -4.44 -2.19
C ARG A 29 5.83 -4.77 -2.49
N GLU A 30 6.75 -3.92 -2.05
CA GLU A 30 8.19 -4.13 -2.20
C GLU A 30 8.65 -5.45 -1.58
N LEU A 31 8.16 -5.80 -0.38
CA LEU A 31 8.49 -7.08 0.25
C LEU A 31 8.01 -8.28 -0.59
N GLY A 32 6.85 -8.15 -1.24
CA GLY A 32 6.34 -9.16 -2.16
C GLY A 32 7.17 -9.28 -3.43
N ASP A 33 7.66 -8.15 -3.95
CA ASP A 33 8.52 -8.09 -5.14
C ASP A 33 9.95 -8.60 -4.88
N LEU A 34 10.46 -8.46 -3.64
CA LEU A 34 11.76 -9.00 -3.21
C LEU A 34 11.76 -10.52 -3.04
N CYS A 35 10.59 -11.14 -2.92
CA CYS A 35 10.48 -12.59 -2.83
C CYS A 35 10.72 -13.21 -4.22
N THR A 36 11.71 -14.10 -4.32
CA THR A 36 12.02 -14.86 -5.54
C THR A 36 11.76 -16.36 -5.29
N PRO A 37 11.28 -17.14 -6.29
CA PRO A 37 11.23 -16.84 -7.73
C PRO A 37 9.97 -16.12 -8.23
N GLU A 38 8.90 -16.04 -7.44
CA GLU A 38 7.64 -15.41 -7.85
C GLU A 38 7.24 -14.30 -6.87
N PRO A 39 6.80 -13.14 -7.37
CA PRO A 39 6.26 -12.08 -6.53
C PRO A 39 5.06 -12.55 -5.72
N ILE A 40 4.99 -12.13 -4.46
CA ILE A 40 3.90 -12.51 -3.55
C ILE A 40 2.95 -11.32 -3.38
N PRO A 41 1.79 -11.27 -4.06
CA PRO A 41 0.88 -10.13 -3.95
C PRO A 41 0.18 -10.03 -2.58
N ASP A 42 0.17 -11.11 -1.81
CA ASP A 42 -0.65 -11.24 -0.59
C ASP A 42 0.14 -11.19 0.72
N VAL A 43 1.27 -10.46 0.74
CA VAL A 43 2.11 -10.28 1.95
C VAL A 43 1.28 -9.74 3.13
N GLY A 44 0.31 -8.87 2.86
CA GLY A 44 -0.56 -8.28 3.87
C GLY A 44 -1.36 -9.30 4.69
N ASN A 45 -1.74 -10.42 4.09
CA ASN A 45 -2.43 -11.51 4.79
C ASN A 45 -1.48 -12.53 5.43
N LEU A 46 -0.24 -12.64 4.92
CA LEU A 46 0.75 -13.60 5.42
C LEU A 46 1.45 -13.11 6.69
N LEU A 47 1.78 -11.82 6.80
CA LEU A 47 2.44 -11.28 7.99
C LEU A 47 1.63 -11.45 9.30
N PRO A 48 0.30 -11.19 9.34
CA PRO A 48 -0.51 -11.49 10.52
C PRO A 48 -0.49 -12.97 10.91
N ARG A 49 -0.46 -13.88 9.91
CA ARG A 49 -0.38 -15.32 10.16
C ARG A 49 0.98 -15.73 10.71
N MET A 50 2.08 -15.19 10.17
CA MET A 50 3.43 -15.41 10.71
C MET A 50 3.55 -14.89 12.15
N ARG A 51 2.93 -13.75 12.45
CA ARG A 51 2.83 -13.22 13.81
C ARG A 51 2.02 -14.14 14.72
N ALA A 52 0.85 -14.61 14.27
CA ALA A 52 0.02 -15.54 15.03
C ALA A 52 0.72 -16.88 15.28
N ALA A 53 1.56 -17.33 14.35
CA ALA A 53 2.42 -18.50 14.51
C ALA A 53 3.64 -18.26 15.43
N GLY A 54 3.89 -17.01 15.86
CA GLY A 54 4.99 -16.66 16.75
C GLY A 54 6.35 -16.55 16.08
N TRP A 55 6.42 -16.49 14.75
CA TRP A 55 7.71 -16.41 14.03
C TRP A 55 8.30 -14.99 14.05
N ILE A 56 7.42 -14.00 14.00
CA ILE A 56 7.79 -12.58 13.97
C ILE A 56 6.94 -11.77 14.93
N THR A 57 7.47 -10.64 15.38
CA THR A 57 6.69 -9.55 15.97
C THR A 57 6.76 -8.33 15.08
N VAL A 58 5.66 -7.59 15.00
CA VAL A 58 5.55 -6.39 14.17
C VAL A 58 5.17 -5.23 15.06
N LYS A 59 5.99 -4.18 15.07
CA LYS A 59 5.67 -2.89 15.70
C LYS A 59 5.43 -1.86 14.60
N HIS A 60 4.38 -1.06 14.78
CA HIS A 60 4.05 0.03 13.87
C HIS A 60 4.29 1.37 14.55
N ARG A 61 4.80 2.33 13.79
CA ARG A 61 4.92 3.74 14.18
C ARG A 61 4.89 4.55 12.89
N GLY A 62 4.24 5.72 12.86
CA GLY A 62 4.24 6.63 11.69
C GLY A 62 4.06 5.99 10.29
N GLY A 63 3.22 4.96 10.14
CA GLY A 63 3.01 4.27 8.85
C GLY A 63 4.13 3.33 8.40
N LYS A 64 5.27 3.28 9.10
CA LYS A 64 6.33 2.29 8.87
C LYS A 64 6.26 1.18 9.92
N ARG A 65 7.01 0.11 9.69
CA ARG A 65 7.02 -1.08 10.54
C ARG A 65 8.43 -1.50 10.90
N ILE A 66 8.56 -2.07 12.09
CA ILE A 66 9.75 -2.73 12.56
C ILE A 66 9.37 -4.18 12.78
N ILE A 67 10.01 -5.08 12.04
CA ILE A 67 9.80 -6.52 12.18
C ILE A 67 10.96 -7.09 12.99
N THR A 68 10.65 -7.81 14.05
CA THR A 68 11.63 -8.58 14.83
C THR A 68 11.36 -10.06 14.64
N ILE A 69 12.39 -10.80 14.25
CA ILE A 69 12.37 -12.26 14.15
C ILE A 69 12.48 -12.82 15.58
N VAL A 70 11.51 -13.64 15.98
CA VAL A 70 11.42 -14.11 17.37
C VAL A 70 12.56 -15.08 17.70
N GLU A 71 12.91 -15.94 16.77
CA GLU A 71 13.92 -16.98 16.96
C GLU A 71 15.34 -16.39 17.11
N THR A 72 15.73 -15.49 16.22
CA THR A 72 17.08 -14.90 16.20
C THR A 72 17.20 -13.61 17.02
N GLY A 73 16.08 -12.96 17.33
CA GLY A 73 16.05 -11.63 17.94
C GLY A 73 16.47 -10.49 17.00
N GLN A 74 16.83 -10.80 15.75
CA GLN A 74 17.17 -9.80 14.74
C GLN A 74 15.97 -8.93 14.42
N LYS A 75 16.21 -7.66 14.11
CA LYS A 75 15.17 -6.71 13.77
C LYS A 75 15.61 -5.83 12.60
N THR A 76 14.64 -5.44 11.77
CA THR A 76 14.85 -4.40 10.76
C THR A 76 15.15 -3.06 11.43
N ALA A 77 15.84 -2.15 10.75
CA ALA A 77 16.15 -0.84 11.31
C ALA A 77 14.90 -0.06 11.71
N ASP A 78 15.06 0.73 12.76
CA ASP A 78 14.07 1.69 13.20
C ASP A 78 14.19 2.94 12.31
N PRO A 79 13.16 3.28 11.51
CA PRO A 79 13.24 4.38 10.57
C PRO A 79 13.17 5.78 11.21
N TRP A 80 13.08 5.87 12.54
CA TRP A 80 13.11 7.13 13.30
C TRP A 80 14.33 7.24 14.21
N LEU A 81 15.13 6.18 14.34
CA LEU A 81 16.47 6.34 14.88
C LEU A 81 17.32 6.84 13.73
N ASP A 82 17.72 8.11 13.81
CA ASP A 82 18.64 8.73 12.87
C ASP A 82 19.95 7.92 12.84
N THR A 83 20.03 6.93 11.96
CA THR A 83 21.26 6.25 11.60
C THR A 83 22.10 7.25 10.81
N SER A 84 22.76 8.14 11.55
CA SER A 84 23.74 9.12 11.09
C SER A 84 25.02 8.48 10.53
N GLY A 85 24.95 7.27 9.97
CA GLY A 85 26.09 6.50 9.49
C GLY A 85 25.81 5.45 8.40
N GLY A 86 24.64 5.44 7.76
CA GLY A 86 24.31 4.49 6.69
C GLY A 86 24.39 5.11 5.30
N VAL A 87 25.57 5.03 4.67
CA VAL A 87 25.82 5.43 3.29
C VAL A 87 25.09 4.46 2.37
N GLY A 88 23.94 4.82 1.79
CA GLY A 88 23.33 3.98 0.76
C GLY A 88 21.83 4.09 0.48
N ALA A 89 21.20 5.25 0.64
CA ALA A 89 19.87 5.47 0.05
C ALA A 89 19.94 6.70 -0.84
N GLN A 90 20.28 6.49 -2.12
CA GLN A 90 19.90 7.43 -3.17
C GLN A 90 18.38 7.46 -3.21
N ALA A 91 17.83 8.41 -2.47
CA ALA A 91 16.48 8.87 -2.61
C ALA A 91 16.34 9.48 -4.01
N GLY A 92 15.79 8.70 -4.95
CA GLY A 92 15.01 9.25 -6.05
C GLY A 92 13.74 9.87 -5.47
N LEU A 93 13.89 11.04 -4.86
CA LEU A 93 12.78 11.93 -4.49
C LEU A 93 12.51 12.85 -5.68
N ASP A 94 12.09 12.23 -6.77
CA ASP A 94 11.55 12.86 -7.95
C ASP A 94 10.25 12.14 -8.32
N ASP A 95 9.32 12.08 -7.36
CA ASP A 95 7.91 11.94 -7.71
C ASP A 95 7.12 13.11 -7.12
N ALA A 96 6.71 13.96 -8.05
CA ALA A 96 5.98 15.18 -7.82
C ALA A 96 4.60 14.87 -7.23
N SER A 97 4.19 15.73 -6.30
CA SER A 97 2.81 15.94 -5.84
C SER A 97 1.99 14.73 -5.36
N ASN A 98 2.38 14.18 -4.22
CA ASN A 98 1.41 13.49 -3.35
C ASN A 98 0.59 14.49 -2.50
N ASN A 99 0.25 15.65 -3.07
CA ASN A 99 -0.65 16.60 -2.41
C ASN A 99 -2.09 16.07 -2.55
N PRO A 100 -2.76 15.67 -1.46
CA PRO A 100 -4.12 15.16 -1.53
C PRO A 100 -5.10 16.17 -2.18
N PHE A 101 -4.83 17.47 -2.10
CA PHE A 101 -5.67 18.50 -2.73
C PHE A 101 -5.66 18.44 -4.27
N GLU A 102 -4.54 18.12 -4.92
CA GLU A 102 -4.48 17.99 -6.39
C GLU A 102 -5.28 16.78 -6.87
N LYS A 103 -5.25 15.68 -6.11
CA LYS A 103 -6.03 14.46 -6.41
C LYS A 103 -7.55 14.69 -6.37
N TYR A 104 -8.04 15.57 -5.48
CA TYR A 104 -9.46 15.91 -5.44
C TYR A 104 -9.88 16.77 -6.66
N ALA A 105 -9.03 17.67 -7.12
CA ALA A 105 -9.30 18.51 -8.29
C ALA A 105 -9.39 17.69 -9.60
N GLU A 106 -8.51 16.69 -9.79
CA GLU A 106 -8.58 15.80 -10.95
C GLU A 106 -9.82 14.88 -10.93
N ALA A 107 -10.28 14.45 -9.75
CA ALA A 107 -11.44 13.59 -9.61
C ALA A 107 -12.74 14.28 -10.05
N GLU A 108 -12.88 15.61 -9.84
CA GLU A 108 -14.03 16.36 -10.35
C GLU A 108 -14.02 16.47 -11.89
N ASN A 109 -12.85 16.63 -12.49
CA ASN A 109 -12.71 16.69 -13.95
C ASN A 109 -12.98 15.35 -14.66
N ARG A 110 -12.86 14.20 -13.95
CA ARG A 110 -13.14 12.87 -14.50
C ARG A 110 -14.60 12.44 -14.44
N LYS A 111 -15.54 13.29 -14.02
CA LYS A 111 -16.98 12.98 -14.11
C LYS A 111 -17.40 12.98 -15.59
N VAL A 112 -17.19 11.85 -16.27
CA VAL A 112 -17.66 11.58 -17.63
C VAL A 112 -19.17 11.80 -17.65
N LYS A 113 -19.63 12.88 -18.30
CA LYS A 113 -21.04 13.14 -18.55
C LYS A 113 -21.53 12.10 -19.56
N ARG A 114 -22.13 11.01 -19.06
CA ARG A 114 -22.75 9.97 -19.90
C ARG A 114 -24.06 10.51 -20.50
N ASP A 115 -24.07 10.81 -21.79
CA ASP A 115 -25.26 11.21 -22.54
C ASP A 115 -25.82 9.99 -23.30
N PRO A 116 -27.08 9.55 -23.08
CA PRO A 116 -28.09 10.12 -22.18
C PRO A 116 -27.81 9.86 -20.70
N CYS A 117 -28.33 10.74 -19.85
CA CYS A 117 -28.18 10.65 -18.40
C CYS A 117 -28.59 9.26 -17.88
N PHE A 118 -27.68 8.55 -17.20
CA PHE A 118 -27.97 7.20 -16.72
C PHE A 118 -29.12 7.12 -15.70
N ALA A 119 -29.47 8.23 -15.04
CA ALA A 119 -30.50 8.27 -14.01
C ALA A 119 -31.91 8.53 -14.56
N CYS A 120 -32.05 9.29 -15.64
CA CYS A 120 -33.36 9.66 -16.18
C CYS A 120 -33.51 9.46 -17.70
N GLY A 121 -32.46 9.03 -18.40
CA GLY A 121 -32.47 8.78 -19.85
C GLY A 121 -32.54 10.05 -20.72
N ILE A 122 -32.53 11.24 -20.11
CA ILE A 122 -32.62 12.52 -20.82
C ILE A 122 -31.22 12.97 -21.26
N PRO A 123 -31.05 13.49 -22.50
CA PRO A 123 -29.79 14.08 -22.91
C PRO A 123 -29.38 15.26 -22.03
N PHE A 124 -28.10 15.35 -21.68
CA PHE A 124 -27.66 16.30 -20.65
C PHE A 124 -27.97 17.77 -21.00
N HIS A 125 -27.93 18.13 -22.29
CA HIS A 125 -28.26 19.47 -22.77
C HIS A 125 -29.75 19.84 -22.68
N LYS A 126 -30.63 18.86 -22.41
CA LYS A 126 -32.08 19.07 -22.22
C LYS A 126 -32.52 19.01 -20.76
N HIS A 127 -31.58 18.90 -19.81
CA HIS A 127 -31.92 18.82 -18.40
C HIS A 127 -32.54 20.10 -17.83
N ASP A 128 -32.16 21.27 -18.33
CA ASP A 128 -32.73 22.54 -17.86
C ASP A 128 -34.19 22.72 -18.35
N GLU A 129 -34.52 22.11 -19.49
CA GLU A 129 -35.87 22.16 -20.10
C GLU A 129 -36.80 21.06 -19.58
N LEU A 130 -36.32 19.81 -19.52
CA LEU A 130 -37.13 18.63 -19.18
C LEU A 130 -37.02 18.23 -17.69
N GLY A 131 -36.00 18.74 -17.00
CA GLY A 131 -35.67 18.40 -15.62
C GLY A 131 -34.97 17.04 -15.50
N CYS A 132 -33.90 16.98 -14.70
CA CYS A 132 -33.31 15.71 -14.30
C CYS A 132 -34.01 15.18 -13.04
N ARG A 133 -34.48 13.92 -13.04
CA ARG A 133 -35.02 13.27 -11.82
C ARG A 133 -34.04 13.28 -10.64
N ARG A 134 -32.74 13.37 -10.91
CA ARG A 134 -31.69 13.39 -9.89
C ARG A 134 -31.47 14.78 -9.26
N TRP A 135 -31.96 15.84 -9.90
CA TRP A 135 -31.76 17.24 -9.48
C TRP A 135 -33.06 17.95 -9.07
N ARG A 136 -34.22 17.28 -9.16
CA ARG A 136 -35.40 17.68 -8.38
C ARG A 136 -35.06 17.42 -6.92
N ALA A 137 -34.47 18.42 -6.28
CA ALA A 137 -34.28 18.45 -4.84
C ALA A 137 -35.62 18.15 -4.18
N MET A 138 -35.55 17.35 -3.11
CA MET A 138 -36.65 17.16 -2.17
C MET A 138 -37.29 18.51 -1.86
N GLY A 139 -38.49 18.73 -2.38
CA GLY A 139 -39.48 19.59 -1.74
C GLY A 139 -40.11 18.79 -0.62
#